data_AF-A0A971SUV1-F1
#
_entry.id   AF-A0A971SUV1-F1
#
_cell.length_a   1.000
_cell.length_b   1.000
_cell.length_c   1.000
_cell.angle_alpha   90.00
_cell.angle_beta   90.00
_cell.angle_gamma   90.00
#
_symmetry.space_group_name_H-M   'P 1'
#
loop_
_entity.id
_entity.type
_entity.pdbx_description
1 polymer ?
#
loop_
_entity_poly.entity_id
_entity_poly.type
_entity_poly.pdbx_seq_one_letter_code
_entity_poly.pdbx_strand_id
1 'polypeptide(L)'
;MPYTTSQNPFTTTISAELVDVDVDGPDSLLCTTTDFPDMTAKIALISRGECSFATKINNAQALGAVAAIIYNDRPGIINMNTAGSNLPAGSITQADGGILKNLTNKSIDIGPDTTVMSFADDVAADKISDFSSRGPRGYDSMLKPEITAPGSNIFAASMGSGNAGESMSGTSMAAPHIAGVAALMKQAHPTWRPEQIKAAMMNTAVVLVDDESIPYDVPRQGAGRVDALAAVQTKVIAVGDAKFVSLNWGLLELGQNIYISSKTVTLYNYGASPVTLTVGVAPTSSFVGATLEPDADSVTVSAGGSATVEFTLTLNVNAIPCGFGDMEEYFGYVTFTGAGNTLRLPFYFVPRPFTEITDTAGVTTFEPDSFGYVDFTQTGPIASDLWAYPVSIVSENDPAVDNMADLRYVGMDYGWNDSTYGDIIIAGFSMYAHQHTNQPYWSEVDMVVYGDDENAPNPVVNFNWNLGAVTGSYPDNRWAILQIDYNDGKMYLASPFGIVADYNSGFQEWFLPAGWNHVSDRFSYDVESYDWYGNWKLAGSSQFDISRPPLAYAILDETWGSALLTPHDEEFSLVFQVNDLYGFLYSRPVGIMLVDYNGQPGIGQAYFYPFEVTFKQFLPLILR
;
A
#
# COMPACT_ATOMS: atom_id res chain seq x y z
N MET A 1 28.06 28.03 9.26
CA MET A 1 26.84 27.50 8.61
C MET A 1 26.87 26.01 8.82
N PRO A 2 25.83 25.39 9.39
CA PRO A 2 25.70 23.94 9.43
C PRO A 2 25.88 23.38 8.03
N TYR A 3 26.73 22.38 7.85
CA TYR A 3 26.71 21.61 6.62
C TYR A 3 26.90 20.12 6.86
N THR A 4 26.21 19.31 6.06
CA THR A 4 26.23 17.84 6.18
C THR A 4 27.08 17.24 5.06
N THR A 5 27.94 16.28 5.40
CA THR A 5 28.72 15.48 4.44
C THR A 5 28.71 14.02 4.88
N SER A 6 28.34 13.09 4.00
CA SER A 6 28.41 11.64 4.30
C SER A 6 29.38 10.90 3.39
N GLN A 7 29.42 11.20 2.09
CA GLN A 7 30.21 10.40 1.13
C GLN A 7 31.35 11.15 0.43
N ASN A 8 31.28 12.49 0.29
CA ASN A 8 32.34 13.32 -0.32
C ASN A 8 32.83 14.44 0.62
N PRO A 9 33.44 14.10 1.75
CA PRO A 9 33.82 15.09 2.75
C PRO A 9 34.90 16.04 2.22
N PHE A 10 34.89 17.27 2.72
CA PHE A 10 36.04 18.16 2.62
C PHE A 10 37.17 17.60 3.49
N THR A 11 38.25 17.12 2.89
CA THR A 11 39.41 16.57 3.63
C THR A 11 40.50 17.61 3.88
N THR A 12 40.49 18.71 3.12
CA THR A 12 41.37 19.87 3.27
C THR A 12 40.58 21.15 3.05
N THR A 13 41.08 22.28 3.55
CA THR A 13 40.51 23.60 3.21
C THR A 13 40.75 23.91 1.74
N ILE A 14 39.68 24.31 1.05
CA ILE A 14 39.62 24.75 -0.34
C ILE A 14 39.27 26.24 -0.32
N SER A 15 40.15 27.04 -0.92
CA SER A 15 39.96 28.48 -1.10
C SER A 15 39.72 28.76 -2.58
N ALA A 16 38.50 29.18 -2.93
CA ALA A 16 38.14 29.45 -4.31
C ALA A 16 36.95 30.42 -4.40
N GLU A 17 36.73 30.98 -5.58
CA GLU A 17 35.59 31.86 -5.85
C GLU A 17 34.28 31.06 -5.78
N LEU A 18 33.34 31.53 -4.96
CA LEU A 18 31.98 31.02 -4.90
C LEU A 18 31.18 31.57 -6.07
N VAL A 19 30.59 30.68 -6.88
CA VAL A 19 29.72 31.05 -8.00
C VAL A 19 28.39 30.35 -7.85
N ASP A 20 27.32 31.14 -7.88
CA ASP A 20 25.94 30.65 -7.98
C ASP A 20 25.70 30.20 -9.42
N VAL A 21 25.30 28.94 -9.58
CA VAL A 21 25.04 28.35 -10.90
C VAL A 21 23.70 28.81 -11.48
N ASP A 22 22.90 29.51 -10.68
CA ASP A 22 21.66 30.19 -11.08
C ASP A 22 21.98 31.51 -11.79
N VAL A 23 22.17 31.45 -13.12
CA VAL A 23 22.59 32.60 -13.94
C VAL A 23 21.43 33.43 -14.51
N ASP A 24 20.20 32.92 -14.62
CA ASP A 24 19.12 33.61 -15.37
C ASP A 24 17.66 33.34 -14.90
N GLY A 25 17.40 32.75 -13.72
CA GLY A 25 16.04 32.63 -13.19
C GLY A 25 15.84 31.44 -12.25
N PRO A 26 14.80 31.46 -11.38
CA PRO A 26 14.75 30.74 -10.10
C PRO A 26 14.81 29.20 -10.10
N ASP A 27 15.06 28.53 -11.23
CA ASP A 27 14.96 27.07 -11.37
C ASP A 27 16.19 26.40 -12.03
N SER A 28 17.35 27.06 -12.06
CA SER A 28 18.56 26.43 -12.60
C SER A 28 19.21 25.45 -11.61
N LEU A 29 18.90 24.17 -11.77
CA LEU A 29 19.21 23.10 -10.81
C LEU A 29 20.54 22.36 -11.07
N LEU A 30 21.31 22.73 -12.09
CA LEU A 30 22.51 22.01 -12.55
C LEU A 30 22.26 20.51 -12.86
N CYS A 31 21.10 20.21 -13.45
CA CYS A 31 20.76 18.85 -13.89
C CYS A 31 21.42 18.48 -15.23
N THR A 32 21.93 19.47 -15.96
CA THR A 32 22.72 19.34 -17.19
C THR A 32 24.01 20.17 -17.06
N THR A 33 24.90 20.06 -18.05
CA THR A 33 26.08 20.94 -18.17
C THR A 33 25.92 22.04 -19.22
N THR A 34 24.87 21.97 -20.05
CA THR A 34 24.56 22.96 -21.08
C THR A 34 24.01 24.23 -20.44
N ASP A 35 24.41 25.39 -20.96
CA ASP A 35 23.96 26.72 -20.52
C ASP A 35 24.42 27.16 -19.11
N PHE A 36 25.41 26.47 -18.55
CA PHE A 36 26.05 26.87 -17.29
C PHE A 36 27.42 27.53 -17.49
N PRO A 37 27.82 28.44 -16.59
CA PRO A 37 29.13 29.08 -16.67
C PRO A 37 30.26 28.08 -16.43
N ASP A 38 31.44 28.40 -16.94
CA ASP A 38 32.66 27.66 -16.61
C ASP A 38 32.95 27.75 -15.10
N MET A 39 33.04 26.58 -14.47
CA MET A 39 33.29 26.42 -13.04
C MET A 39 34.75 26.07 -12.73
N THR A 40 35.64 26.12 -13.72
CA THR A 40 37.07 25.86 -13.54
C THR A 40 37.64 26.62 -12.35
N ALA A 41 38.14 25.88 -11.36
CA ALA A 41 38.73 26.39 -10.11
C ALA A 41 37.78 27.20 -9.21
N LYS A 42 36.46 26.99 -9.32
CA LYS A 42 35.42 27.65 -8.52
C LYS A 42 34.65 26.69 -7.62
N ILE A 43 33.94 27.24 -6.64
CA ILE A 43 33.01 26.51 -5.76
C ILE A 43 31.60 26.75 -6.30
N ALA A 44 30.88 25.67 -6.62
CA ALA A 44 29.50 25.73 -7.11
C ALA A 44 28.52 25.88 -5.95
N LEU A 45 27.74 26.96 -5.91
CA LEU A 45 26.54 27.06 -5.08
C LEU A 45 25.33 26.62 -5.91
N ILE A 46 24.59 25.61 -5.43
CA ILE A 46 23.57 24.91 -6.21
C ILE A 46 22.28 24.80 -5.37
N SER A 47 21.12 25.10 -5.96
CA SER A 47 19.83 24.84 -5.31
C SER A 47 19.49 23.35 -5.32
N ARG A 48 18.87 22.86 -4.23
CA ARG A 48 18.11 21.60 -4.27
C ARG A 48 16.97 21.70 -5.28
N GLY A 49 16.63 20.56 -5.90
CA GLY A 49 15.48 20.42 -6.79
C GLY A 49 15.39 19.01 -7.38
N GLU A 50 14.77 18.88 -8.54
CA GLU A 50 14.30 17.62 -9.15
C GLU A 50 15.35 16.54 -9.41
N CYS A 51 16.57 16.90 -9.84
CA CYS A 51 17.63 15.90 -10.09
C CYS A 51 18.44 15.53 -8.84
N SER A 52 19.03 14.33 -8.86
CA SER A 52 19.79 13.80 -7.73
C SER A 52 20.98 14.67 -7.32
N PHE A 53 21.35 14.66 -6.03
CA PHE A 53 22.53 15.36 -5.54
C PHE A 53 23.81 14.89 -6.25
N ALA A 54 23.97 13.59 -6.49
CA ALA A 54 25.09 13.03 -7.23
C ALA A 54 25.19 13.60 -8.65
N THR A 55 24.05 13.74 -9.36
CA THR A 55 23.99 14.36 -10.69
C THR A 55 24.50 15.80 -10.66
N LYS A 56 23.99 16.61 -9.72
CA LYS A 56 24.42 18.01 -9.54
C LYS A 56 25.92 18.12 -9.28
N ILE A 57 26.44 17.29 -8.38
CA ILE A 57 27.86 17.27 -8.00
C ILE A 57 28.74 16.84 -9.18
N ASN A 58 28.34 15.80 -9.91
CA ASN A 58 29.07 15.32 -11.09
C ASN A 58 29.07 16.35 -12.23
N ASN A 59 27.97 17.07 -12.44
CA ASN A 59 27.88 18.14 -13.43
C ASN A 59 28.76 19.33 -13.04
N ALA A 60 28.75 19.74 -11.76
CA ALA A 60 29.66 20.77 -11.27
C ALA A 60 31.12 20.38 -11.51
N GLN A 61 31.48 19.12 -11.23
CA GLN A 61 32.81 18.57 -11.49
C GLN A 61 33.15 18.60 -12.98
N ALA A 62 32.22 18.21 -13.85
CA ALA A 62 32.41 18.23 -15.31
C ALA A 62 32.63 19.65 -15.87
N LEU A 63 32.06 20.67 -15.22
CA LEU A 63 32.29 22.08 -15.52
C LEU A 63 33.57 22.64 -14.87
N GLY A 64 34.33 21.83 -14.14
CA GLY A 64 35.63 22.21 -13.56
C GLY A 64 35.59 22.73 -12.13
N ALA A 65 34.45 22.62 -11.43
CA ALA A 65 34.34 23.01 -10.04
C ALA A 65 35.33 22.23 -9.15
N VAL A 66 35.82 22.88 -8.10
CA VAL A 66 36.71 22.27 -7.09
C VAL A 66 35.96 21.86 -5.82
N ALA A 67 34.73 22.35 -5.64
CA ALA A 67 33.79 21.91 -4.61
C ALA A 67 32.35 22.31 -4.95
N ALA A 68 31.38 21.72 -4.25
CA ALA A 68 29.97 22.08 -4.36
C ALA A 68 29.31 22.34 -2.99
N ILE A 69 28.42 23.32 -2.93
CA ILE A 69 27.56 23.65 -1.78
C ILE A 69 26.11 23.58 -2.26
N ILE A 70 25.33 22.65 -1.72
CA ILE A 70 23.92 22.50 -2.09
C ILE A 70 23.03 23.09 -0.99
N TYR A 71 22.28 24.14 -1.29
CA TYR A 71 21.35 24.71 -0.31
C TYR A 71 19.92 24.20 -0.52
N ASN A 72 19.17 24.05 0.57
CA ASN A 72 17.81 23.52 0.53
C ASN A 72 16.85 24.49 -0.21
N ASP A 73 15.83 23.94 -0.87
CA ASP A 73 14.78 24.69 -1.58
C ASP A 73 13.61 25.07 -0.66
N ARG A 74 13.63 24.58 0.59
CA ARG A 74 12.68 24.84 1.66
C ARG A 74 13.39 24.91 3.03
N PRO A 75 12.74 25.40 4.09
CA PRO A 75 13.28 25.31 5.46
C PRO A 75 13.67 23.88 5.85
N GLY A 76 14.57 23.76 6.83
CA GLY A 76 15.12 22.48 7.31
C GLY A 76 16.46 22.06 6.69
N ILE A 77 17.03 20.99 7.26
CA ILE A 77 18.32 20.40 6.86
C ILE A 77 18.17 19.38 5.72
N ILE A 78 19.24 19.17 4.95
CA ILE A 78 19.30 18.17 3.89
C ILE A 78 20.14 16.97 4.34
N ASN A 79 19.62 15.77 4.09
CA ASN A 79 20.42 14.54 4.06
C ASN A 79 20.67 14.16 2.60
N MET A 80 21.90 14.37 2.11
CA MET A 80 22.25 14.12 0.72
C MET A 80 22.76 12.69 0.53
N ASN A 81 22.13 11.94 -0.38
CA ASN A 81 22.76 10.77 -0.98
C ASN A 81 23.58 11.22 -2.21
N THR A 82 24.89 11.09 -2.11
CA THR A 82 25.87 11.54 -3.11
C THR A 82 26.66 10.39 -3.72
N ALA A 83 26.15 9.15 -3.62
CA ALA A 83 26.85 7.96 -4.06
C ALA A 83 27.15 8.06 -5.57
N GLY A 84 28.38 7.72 -5.96
CA GLY A 84 28.82 7.82 -7.36
C GLY A 84 29.27 9.23 -7.79
N SER A 85 29.49 10.15 -6.84
CA SER A 85 30.18 11.43 -7.09
C SER A 85 31.48 11.51 -6.30
N ASN A 86 32.44 12.33 -6.74
CA ASN A 86 33.78 12.41 -6.11
C ASN A 86 34.20 13.83 -5.70
N LEU A 87 33.49 14.86 -6.18
CA LEU A 87 33.79 16.25 -5.85
C LEU A 87 33.42 16.54 -4.38
N PRO A 88 34.29 17.18 -3.58
CA PRO A 88 33.98 17.59 -2.22
C PRO A 88 32.71 18.44 -2.19
N ALA A 89 31.72 17.99 -1.42
CA ALA A 89 30.40 18.60 -1.42
C ALA A 89 29.76 18.58 -0.03
N GLY A 90 28.97 19.60 0.27
CA GLY A 90 28.17 19.69 1.49
C GLY A 90 26.87 20.43 1.27
N SER A 91 25.88 20.19 2.13
CA SER A 91 24.60 20.91 2.05
C SER A 91 24.36 21.86 3.20
N ILE A 92 23.68 22.97 2.93
CA ILE A 92 23.30 24.01 3.90
C ILE A 92 21.79 24.29 3.87
N THR A 93 21.30 25.06 4.84
CA THR A 93 19.88 25.46 4.90
C THR A 93 19.51 26.42 3.77
N GLN A 94 18.21 26.55 3.47
CA GLN A 94 17.70 27.55 2.52
C GLN A 94 18.13 28.97 2.90
N ALA A 95 18.05 29.31 4.20
CA ALA A 95 18.42 30.63 4.70
C ALA A 95 19.93 30.92 4.49
N ASP A 96 20.80 29.96 4.80
CA ASP A 96 22.24 30.10 4.58
C ASP A 96 22.57 30.17 3.08
N GLY A 97 21.86 29.42 2.24
CA GLY A 97 21.94 29.50 0.79
C GLY A 97 21.66 30.92 0.29
N GLY A 98 20.58 31.54 0.77
CA GLY A 98 20.26 32.94 0.46
C GLY A 98 21.34 33.93 0.89
N ILE A 99 22.03 33.68 2.01
CA ILE A 99 23.19 34.49 2.42
C ILE A 99 24.35 34.30 1.45
N LEU A 100 24.67 33.06 1.08
CA LEU A 100 25.76 32.74 0.16
C LEU A 100 25.53 33.25 -1.27
N LYS A 101 24.27 33.24 -1.75
CA LYS A 101 23.91 33.86 -3.04
C LYS A 101 24.34 35.33 -3.10
N ASN A 102 24.12 36.08 -2.02
CA ASN A 102 24.54 37.48 -1.91
C ASN A 102 26.06 37.68 -1.81
N LEU A 103 26.82 36.60 -1.59
CA LEU A 103 28.28 36.59 -1.50
C LEU A 103 28.96 35.97 -2.73
N THR A 104 28.19 35.65 -3.79
CA THR A 104 28.72 35.13 -5.05
C THR A 104 29.78 36.06 -5.66
N ASN A 105 30.68 35.51 -6.47
CA ASN A 105 31.87 36.17 -7.02
C ASN A 105 32.85 36.69 -5.95
N LYS A 106 32.92 36.02 -4.80
CA LYS A 106 33.93 36.24 -3.76
C LYS A 106 34.66 34.96 -3.44
N SER A 107 35.94 35.06 -3.10
CA SER A 107 36.70 33.93 -2.58
C SER A 107 36.19 33.57 -1.19
N ILE A 108 35.89 32.29 -0.98
CA ILE A 108 35.54 31.72 0.33
C ILE A 108 36.50 30.59 0.67
N ASP A 109 36.59 30.27 1.96
CA ASP A 109 37.26 29.08 2.47
C ASP A 109 36.21 28.06 2.92
N ILE A 110 36.27 26.84 2.38
CA ILE A 110 35.46 25.70 2.81
C ILE A 110 36.38 24.52 3.09
N GLY A 111 36.24 23.82 4.21
CA GLY A 111 37.20 22.78 4.60
C GLY A 111 36.60 21.77 5.56
N PRO A 112 37.38 20.77 6.02
CA PRO A 112 36.94 19.81 7.03
C PRO A 112 36.50 20.55 8.29
N ASP A 113 35.24 20.37 8.69
CA ASP A 113 34.83 20.71 10.04
C ASP A 113 35.29 19.58 10.96
N THR A 114 36.29 19.87 11.79
CA THR A 114 36.80 18.92 12.79
C THR A 114 35.88 18.80 14.01
N THR A 115 34.80 19.56 14.05
CA THR A 115 33.89 19.67 15.19
C THR A 115 32.51 19.16 14.79
N VAL A 116 32.11 18.01 15.33
CA VAL A 116 30.70 17.57 15.28
C VAL A 116 29.87 18.63 16.01
N MET A 117 28.98 19.30 15.28
CA MET A 117 28.05 20.28 15.83
C MET A 117 26.63 19.72 15.80
N SER A 118 25.89 19.90 16.90
CA SER A 118 24.45 19.67 16.96
C SER A 118 23.73 20.95 16.53
N PHE A 119 22.77 20.82 15.61
CA PHE A 119 21.90 21.91 15.22
C PHE A 119 20.47 21.59 15.65
N ALA A 120 19.71 22.62 16.02
CA ALA A 120 18.27 22.45 16.21
C ALA A 120 17.64 22.27 14.83
N ASP A 121 16.91 21.17 14.66
CA ASP A 121 16.02 20.99 13.52
C ASP A 121 14.73 21.78 13.78
N ASP A 122 14.14 22.36 12.73
CA ASP A 122 12.85 23.04 12.80
C ASP A 122 11.68 22.04 12.79
N VAL A 123 11.95 20.79 12.41
CA VAL A 123 11.03 19.68 12.56
C VAL A 123 10.79 19.42 14.05
N ALA A 124 9.53 19.48 14.47
CA ALA A 124 9.14 19.11 15.82
C ALA A 124 9.65 17.71 16.16
N ALA A 125 10.23 17.56 17.36
CA ALA A 125 10.61 16.25 17.87
C ALA A 125 9.39 15.33 17.97
N ASP A 126 9.62 14.01 18.04
CA ASP A 126 8.57 13.03 18.28
C ASP A 126 7.49 12.96 17.17
N LYS A 127 7.94 13.09 15.91
CA LYS A 127 7.14 12.85 14.70
C LYS A 127 7.48 11.53 14.05
N ILE A 128 6.48 10.85 13.48
CA ILE A 128 6.70 9.65 12.68
C ILE A 128 7.32 10.06 11.35
N SER A 129 8.45 9.45 10.99
CA SER A 129 9.12 9.72 9.72
C SER A 129 8.33 9.16 8.53
N ASP A 130 8.26 9.91 7.42
CA ASP A 130 7.47 9.54 6.24
C ASP A 130 7.82 8.15 5.70
N PHE A 131 9.12 7.81 5.68
CA PHE A 131 9.64 6.51 5.21
C PHE A 131 9.32 5.33 6.14
N SER A 132 8.81 5.55 7.35
CA SER A 132 8.44 4.44 8.24
C SER A 132 7.35 3.63 7.57
N SER A 133 7.41 2.29 7.62
CA SER A 133 6.33 1.47 7.07
C SER A 133 5.08 1.56 7.97
N ARG A 134 3.90 1.57 7.35
CA ARG A 134 2.60 1.43 8.03
C ARG A 134 2.18 -0.04 7.95
N GLY A 135 1.49 -0.54 8.97
CA GLY A 135 0.70 -1.75 8.84
C GLY A 135 -0.62 -1.54 8.10
N PRO A 136 -1.55 -2.50 8.18
CA PRO A 136 -1.37 -3.75 8.90
C PRO A 136 -0.37 -4.70 8.22
N ARG A 137 -0.02 -5.80 8.89
CA ARG A 137 0.82 -6.85 8.29
C ARG A 137 0.07 -7.48 7.12
N GLY A 138 0.66 -7.46 5.93
CA GLY A 138 -0.11 -7.71 4.70
C GLY A 138 -0.84 -9.06 4.61
N TYR A 139 -0.38 -10.15 5.22
CA TYR A 139 -1.00 -11.46 5.01
C TYR A 139 -2.14 -11.87 5.96
N ASP A 140 -2.30 -11.21 7.10
CA ASP A 140 -3.39 -11.54 8.05
C ASP A 140 -3.93 -10.31 8.77
N SER A 141 -3.53 -9.15 8.29
CA SER A 141 -3.84 -7.85 8.84
C SER A 141 -3.46 -7.66 10.31
N MET A 142 -2.62 -8.51 10.91
CA MET A 142 -2.28 -8.31 12.32
C MET A 142 -1.49 -7.01 12.50
N LEU A 143 -1.75 -6.31 13.61
CA LEU A 143 -1.09 -5.05 13.95
C LEU A 143 0.45 -5.12 13.83
N LYS A 144 0.99 -4.26 12.96
CA LYS A 144 2.39 -3.83 12.88
C LYS A 144 2.43 -2.34 12.49
N PRO A 145 3.50 -1.60 12.83
CA PRO A 145 4.55 -1.96 13.79
C PRO A 145 4.00 -2.04 15.22
N GLU A 146 4.81 -2.52 16.18
CA GLU A 146 4.37 -2.70 17.57
C GLU A 146 4.82 -1.58 18.51
N ILE A 147 5.90 -0.88 18.17
CA ILE A 147 6.47 0.22 18.96
C ILE A 147 7.34 1.10 18.07
N THR A 148 7.51 2.36 18.45
CA THR A 148 8.31 3.37 17.75
C THR A 148 9.56 3.74 18.55
N ALA A 149 10.64 4.14 17.87
CA ALA A 149 11.85 4.69 18.47
C ALA A 149 12.50 5.72 17.52
N PRO A 150 13.43 6.56 18.02
CA PRO A 150 14.19 7.47 17.17
C PRO A 150 14.91 6.74 16.04
N GLY A 151 14.60 7.11 14.80
CA GLY A 151 15.18 6.51 13.59
C GLY A 151 15.62 7.53 12.54
N SER A 152 15.50 8.83 12.80
CA SER A 152 15.87 9.89 11.86
C SER A 152 17.08 10.66 12.38
N ASN A 153 18.05 10.88 11.49
CA ASN A 153 19.30 11.61 11.78
C ASN A 153 20.06 11.07 12.99
N ILE A 154 20.12 9.74 13.12
CA ILE A 154 20.80 9.05 14.23
C ILE A 154 22.30 9.03 13.95
N PHE A 155 23.06 9.75 14.76
CA PHE A 155 24.52 9.74 14.73
C PHE A 155 25.10 8.51 15.43
N ALA A 156 25.86 7.69 14.70
CA ALA A 156 26.50 6.48 15.21
C ALA A 156 27.89 6.30 14.58
N ALA A 157 28.63 5.27 15.01
CA ALA A 157 29.96 4.97 14.45
C ALA A 157 29.86 4.61 12.96
N SER A 158 30.71 5.21 12.12
CA SER A 158 30.75 4.93 10.69
C SER A 158 31.63 3.71 10.40
N MET A 159 31.11 2.79 9.58
CA MET A 159 31.73 1.50 9.28
C MET A 159 33.07 1.67 8.56
N GLY A 160 34.12 1.00 9.06
CA GLY A 160 35.46 1.02 8.43
C GLY A 160 36.24 2.33 8.64
N SER A 161 35.66 3.34 9.28
CA SER A 161 36.32 4.63 9.51
C SER A 161 37.36 4.61 10.63
N GLY A 162 37.30 3.62 11.53
CA GLY A 162 38.17 3.49 12.70
C GLY A 162 37.86 4.44 13.86
N ASN A 163 37.46 5.69 13.58
CA ASN A 163 37.18 6.70 14.59
C ASN A 163 36.08 7.72 14.23
N ALA A 164 35.48 7.64 13.04
CA ALA A 164 34.47 8.61 12.61
C ALA A 164 33.05 8.15 12.99
N GLY A 165 32.14 9.12 13.06
CA GLY A 165 30.71 8.89 13.15
C GLY A 165 29.98 9.45 11.94
N GLU A 166 28.78 8.95 11.70
CA GLU A 166 27.92 9.33 10.58
C GLU A 166 26.46 9.32 11.04
N SER A 167 25.66 10.23 10.48
CA SER A 167 24.22 10.29 10.73
C SER A 167 23.46 9.55 9.65
N MET A 168 22.64 8.58 10.04
CA MET A 168 21.77 7.82 9.13
C MET A 168 20.31 7.90 9.59
N SER A 169 19.40 7.69 8.64
CA SER A 169 17.96 7.60 8.88
C SER A 169 17.41 6.27 8.38
N GLY A 170 16.46 5.71 9.11
CA GLY A 170 15.79 4.47 8.78
C GLY A 170 15.22 3.77 10.02
N THR A 171 14.24 2.89 9.81
CA THR A 171 13.79 1.96 10.85
C THR A 171 14.92 1.03 11.31
N SER A 172 15.93 0.80 10.45
CA SER A 172 17.21 0.16 10.79
C SER A 172 17.96 0.87 11.92
N MET A 173 17.77 2.19 12.11
CA MET A 173 18.35 2.97 13.21
C MET A 173 17.43 3.01 14.44
N ALA A 174 16.12 2.88 14.26
CA ALA A 174 15.16 2.73 15.37
C ALA A 174 15.27 1.36 16.07
N ALA A 175 15.46 0.28 15.30
CA ALA A 175 15.59 -1.09 15.82
C ALA A 175 16.67 -1.27 16.90
N PRO A 176 17.93 -0.79 16.75
CA PRO A 176 18.95 -0.92 17.78
C PRO A 176 18.66 -0.13 19.05
N HIS A 177 17.89 0.97 18.98
CA HIS A 177 17.42 1.66 20.19
C HIS A 177 16.51 0.74 21.02
N ILE A 178 15.52 0.11 20.37
CA ILE A 178 14.63 -0.86 21.04
C ILE A 178 15.42 -2.05 21.59
N ALA A 179 16.39 -2.58 20.83
CA ALA A 179 17.25 -3.67 21.29
C ALA A 179 18.08 -3.28 22.52
N GLY A 180 18.62 -2.05 22.54
CA GLY A 180 19.35 -1.50 23.68
C GLY A 180 18.47 -1.36 24.93
N VAL A 181 17.25 -0.83 24.79
CA VAL A 181 16.27 -0.77 25.88
C VAL A 181 15.92 -2.18 26.38
N ALA A 182 15.66 -3.13 25.48
CA ALA A 182 15.38 -4.52 25.85
C ALA A 182 16.55 -5.18 26.61
N ALA A 183 17.80 -4.86 26.26
CA ALA A 183 18.98 -5.33 26.99
C ALA A 183 19.08 -4.74 28.40
N LEU A 184 18.84 -3.43 28.56
CA LEU A 184 18.78 -2.77 29.87
C LEU A 184 17.65 -3.33 30.73
N MET A 185 16.50 -3.58 30.14
CA MET A 185 15.37 -4.25 30.78
C MET A 185 15.74 -5.66 31.25
N LYS A 186 16.44 -6.45 30.42
CA LYS A 186 16.90 -7.79 30.80
C LYS A 186 17.94 -7.74 31.92
N GLN A 187 18.79 -6.71 31.95
CA GLN A 187 19.74 -6.49 33.04
C GLN A 187 19.02 -6.13 34.35
N ALA A 188 18.04 -5.22 34.30
CA ALA A 188 17.27 -4.79 35.46
C ALA A 188 16.33 -5.89 35.98
N HIS A 189 15.80 -6.71 35.08
CA HIS A 189 14.84 -7.78 35.36
C HIS A 189 15.30 -9.14 34.77
N PRO A 190 16.34 -9.79 35.34
CA PRO A 190 16.96 -10.98 34.74
C PRO A 190 16.04 -12.18 34.54
N THR A 191 14.98 -12.28 35.33
CA THR A 191 14.00 -13.38 35.27
C THR A 191 12.87 -13.14 34.28
N TRP A 192 12.73 -11.92 33.75
CA TRP A 192 11.66 -11.61 32.80
C TRP A 192 11.90 -12.30 31.46
N ARG A 193 10.81 -12.78 30.88
CA ARG A 193 10.74 -13.39 29.55
C ARG A 193 10.70 -12.29 28.48
N PRO A 194 11.05 -12.61 27.21
CA PRO A 194 10.98 -11.64 26.11
C PRO A 194 9.62 -10.94 26.01
N GLU A 195 8.52 -11.67 26.20
CA GLU A 195 7.16 -11.12 26.15
C GLU A 195 6.91 -10.09 27.25
N GLN A 196 7.45 -10.31 28.46
CA GLN A 196 7.30 -9.40 29.60
C GLN A 196 8.13 -8.12 29.43
N ILE A 197 9.33 -8.26 28.85
CA ILE A 197 10.18 -7.11 28.49
C ILE A 197 9.51 -6.28 27.40
N LYS A 198 8.98 -6.93 26.37
CA LYS A 198 8.21 -6.28 25.31
C LYS A 198 6.96 -5.58 25.87
N ALA A 199 6.23 -6.24 26.78
CA ALA A 199 5.06 -5.68 27.45
C ALA A 199 5.40 -4.38 28.18
N ALA A 200 6.44 -4.38 29.01
CA ALA A 200 6.83 -3.18 29.74
C ALA A 200 7.16 -2.01 28.79
N MET A 201 7.88 -2.26 27.69
CA MET A 201 8.19 -1.22 26.70
C MET A 201 6.93 -0.69 26.01
N MET A 202 6.02 -1.57 25.59
CA MET A 202 4.78 -1.17 24.93
C MET A 202 3.79 -0.50 25.89
N ASN A 203 3.64 -1.02 27.11
CA ASN A 203 2.70 -0.50 28.09
C ASN A 203 3.00 0.92 28.56
N THR A 204 4.27 1.29 28.52
CA THR A 204 4.78 2.58 28.99
C THR A 204 5.17 3.52 27.85
N ALA A 205 4.94 3.12 26.60
CA ALA A 205 5.24 3.93 25.44
C ALA A 205 4.40 5.22 25.42
N VAL A 206 4.99 6.26 24.81
CA VAL A 206 4.41 7.58 24.63
C VAL A 206 3.71 7.64 23.28
N VAL A 207 2.39 7.84 23.30
CA VAL A 207 1.61 8.05 22.07
C VAL A 207 2.03 9.37 21.43
N LEU A 208 2.46 9.29 20.18
CA LEU A 208 2.86 10.43 19.37
C LEU A 208 1.65 11.08 18.70
N VAL A 209 1.74 12.38 18.46
CA VAL A 209 0.70 13.19 17.82
C VAL A 209 1.26 13.97 16.63
N ASP A 210 0.42 14.22 15.64
CA ASP A 210 0.72 15.09 14.50
C ASP A 210 0.74 16.57 14.90
N ASP A 211 0.88 17.46 13.92
CA ASP A 211 0.98 18.91 14.16
C ASP A 211 -0.33 19.53 14.64
N GLU A 212 -1.46 18.84 14.44
CA GLU A 212 -2.79 19.22 14.90
C GLU A 212 -3.11 18.63 16.29
N SER A 213 -2.13 17.98 16.93
CA SER A 213 -2.27 17.26 18.19
C SER A 213 -3.21 16.04 18.11
N ILE A 214 -3.40 15.49 16.91
CA ILE A 214 -4.15 14.25 16.69
C ILE A 214 -3.18 13.07 16.84
N PRO A 215 -3.49 12.04 17.65
CA PRO A 215 -2.66 10.83 17.73
C PRO A 215 -2.46 10.19 16.36
N TYR A 216 -1.23 9.81 16.02
CA TYR A 216 -1.01 8.97 14.85
C TYR A 216 -1.74 7.64 14.99
N ASP A 217 -2.16 7.06 13.87
CA ASP A 217 -2.82 5.76 13.87
C ASP A 217 -1.97 4.68 14.57
N VAL A 218 -2.63 3.79 15.29
CA VAL A 218 -1.99 2.62 15.91
C VAL A 218 -1.20 1.77 14.88
N PRO A 219 -1.72 1.46 13.67
CA PRO A 219 -0.93 0.80 12.61
C PRO A 219 0.22 1.67 12.04
N ARG A 220 0.38 2.92 12.46
CA ARG A 220 1.50 3.79 12.10
C ARG A 220 2.59 3.81 13.17
N GLN A 221 2.22 3.87 14.45
CA GLN A 221 3.17 4.06 15.57
C GLN A 221 3.27 2.87 16.54
N GLY A 222 2.41 1.86 16.40
CA GLY A 222 2.25 0.77 17.36
C GLY A 222 1.75 1.29 18.70
N ALA A 223 2.38 0.86 19.80
CA ALA A 223 2.09 1.38 21.13
C ALA A 223 2.57 2.82 21.37
N GLY A 224 3.33 3.40 20.44
CA GLY A 224 3.95 4.71 20.56
C GLY A 224 5.48 4.64 20.72
N ARG A 225 6.11 5.78 21.00
CA ARG A 225 7.55 5.88 21.21
C ARG A 225 7.97 5.25 22.53
N VAL A 226 9.00 4.42 22.51
CA VAL A 226 9.60 3.83 23.73
C VAL A 226 10.00 4.90 24.75
N ASP A 227 9.61 4.68 26.01
CA ASP A 227 10.16 5.37 27.19
C ASP A 227 10.97 4.37 28.01
N ALA A 228 12.30 4.43 27.87
CA ALA A 228 13.20 3.48 28.51
C ALA A 228 13.14 3.55 30.05
N LEU A 229 12.96 4.74 30.62
CA LEU A 229 12.94 4.92 32.07
C LEU A 229 11.64 4.35 32.65
N ALA A 230 10.50 4.69 32.04
CA ALA A 230 9.21 4.18 32.45
C ALA A 230 9.14 2.65 32.29
N ALA A 231 9.67 2.10 31.19
CA ALA A 231 9.74 0.66 30.97
C ALA A 231 10.57 -0.04 32.06
N VAL A 232 11.75 0.47 32.43
CA VAL A 232 12.60 -0.14 33.46
C VAL A 232 11.98 -0.04 34.84
N GLN A 233 11.32 1.08 35.15
CA GLN A 233 10.75 1.34 36.47
C GLN A 233 9.39 0.68 36.70
N THR A 234 8.69 0.27 35.63
CA THR A 234 7.36 -0.33 35.80
C THR A 234 7.43 -1.62 36.61
N LYS A 235 6.52 -1.73 37.58
CA LYS A 235 6.36 -2.92 38.41
C LYS A 235 5.13 -3.72 38.01
N VAL A 236 4.28 -3.15 37.16
CA VAL A 236 3.08 -3.82 36.66
C VAL A 236 3.13 -3.78 35.14
N ILE A 237 2.86 -4.92 34.52
CA ILE A 237 2.78 -5.07 33.06
C ILE A 237 1.46 -5.74 32.71
N ALA A 238 0.95 -5.42 31.53
CA ALA A 238 -0.24 -5.99 30.93
C ALA A 238 0.16 -6.70 29.63
N VAL A 239 -0.17 -7.99 29.53
CA VAL A 239 0.18 -8.86 28.40
C VAL A 239 -1.11 -9.33 27.72
N GLY A 240 -1.31 -8.92 26.46
CA GLY A 240 -2.39 -9.41 25.61
C GLY A 240 -2.00 -10.69 24.87
N ASP A 241 -2.27 -10.75 23.57
CA ASP A 241 -1.93 -11.89 22.72
C ASP A 241 -0.44 -12.25 22.78
N ALA A 242 -0.17 -13.55 22.83
CA ALA A 242 1.18 -14.07 22.78
C ALA A 242 1.91 -13.56 21.51
N LYS A 243 3.20 -13.23 21.65
CA LYS A 243 4.06 -12.61 20.62
C LYS A 243 3.78 -11.14 20.31
N PHE A 244 2.53 -10.67 20.28
CA PHE A 244 2.20 -9.28 19.93
C PHE A 244 2.18 -8.35 21.13
N VAL A 245 1.71 -8.84 22.28
CA VAL A 245 1.49 -8.03 23.48
C VAL A 245 0.46 -6.89 23.25
N SER A 246 -0.52 -7.18 22.39
CA SER A 246 -1.67 -6.35 22.03
C SER A 246 -2.93 -7.23 21.95
N LEU A 247 -4.11 -6.65 21.78
CA LEU A 247 -5.33 -7.41 21.43
C LEU A 247 -5.53 -7.36 19.91
N ASN A 248 -5.26 -8.45 19.21
CA ASN A 248 -5.13 -8.45 17.76
C ASN A 248 -6.03 -9.52 17.15
N TRP A 249 -7.04 -9.12 16.39
CA TRP A 249 -7.86 -10.06 15.63
C TRP A 249 -7.43 -10.19 14.17
N GLY A 250 -6.68 -9.22 13.63
CA GLY A 250 -6.32 -9.19 12.22
C GLY A 250 -7.55 -9.00 11.33
N LEU A 251 -7.58 -9.64 10.17
CA LEU A 251 -8.77 -9.69 9.30
C LEU A 251 -9.89 -10.50 9.97
N LEU A 252 -11.08 -9.92 10.00
CA LEU A 252 -12.30 -10.60 10.40
C LEU A 252 -13.23 -10.68 9.18
N GLU A 253 -13.37 -11.86 8.60
CA GLU A 253 -14.35 -12.14 7.55
C GLU A 253 -15.71 -12.43 8.22
N LEU A 254 -16.73 -11.64 7.90
CA LEU A 254 -17.98 -11.58 8.66
C LEU A 254 -19.20 -11.84 7.77
N GLY A 255 -19.59 -13.12 7.66
CA GLY A 255 -20.82 -13.55 6.96
C GLY A 255 -22.08 -13.61 7.86
N GLN A 256 -21.98 -13.17 9.12
CA GLN A 256 -23.09 -13.20 10.08
C GLN A 256 -23.47 -11.79 10.56
N ASN A 257 -24.72 -11.60 11.01
CA ASN A 257 -25.19 -10.29 11.49
C ASN A 257 -24.50 -9.80 12.76
N ILE A 258 -24.18 -10.71 13.70
CA ILE A 258 -23.53 -10.40 14.97
C ILE A 258 -22.32 -11.29 15.17
N TYR A 259 -21.13 -10.71 15.30
CA TYR A 259 -19.91 -11.42 15.67
C TYR A 259 -19.52 -11.10 17.10
N ILE A 260 -19.13 -12.12 17.87
CA ILE A 260 -18.66 -11.97 19.24
C ILE A 260 -17.36 -12.76 19.40
N SER A 261 -16.33 -12.12 19.96
CA SER A 261 -15.04 -12.75 20.22
C SER A 261 -14.38 -12.13 21.44
N SER A 262 -13.76 -12.94 22.29
CA SER A 262 -13.13 -12.46 23.51
C SER A 262 -11.63 -12.75 23.54
N LYS A 263 -10.85 -11.82 24.08
CA LYS A 263 -9.42 -11.98 24.33
C LYS A 263 -9.06 -11.54 25.74
N THR A 264 -8.11 -12.22 26.35
CA THR A 264 -7.70 -11.96 27.73
C THR A 264 -6.41 -11.15 27.80
N VAL A 265 -6.38 -10.14 28.66
CA VAL A 265 -5.15 -9.48 29.10
C VAL A 265 -4.76 -10.02 30.47
N THR A 266 -3.53 -10.49 30.60
CA THR A 266 -2.94 -10.90 31.89
C THR A 266 -2.07 -9.79 32.45
N LEU A 267 -2.37 -9.33 33.65
CA LEU A 267 -1.56 -8.38 34.41
C LEU A 267 -0.64 -9.12 35.36
N TYR A 268 0.62 -8.68 35.45
CA TYR A 268 1.61 -9.19 36.40
C TYR A 268 2.10 -8.05 37.28
N ASN A 269 2.08 -8.24 38.60
CA ASN A 269 2.57 -7.27 39.57
C ASN A 269 3.84 -7.79 40.25
N TYR A 270 4.98 -7.23 39.88
CA TYR A 270 6.29 -7.50 40.47
C TYR A 270 6.60 -6.62 41.68
N GLY A 271 5.66 -5.77 42.10
CA GLY A 271 5.76 -4.94 43.30
C GLY A 271 5.50 -5.71 44.60
N ALA A 272 5.90 -5.10 45.72
CA ALA A 272 5.74 -5.65 47.07
C ALA A 272 4.36 -5.36 47.69
N SER A 273 3.44 -4.72 46.95
CA SER A 273 2.11 -4.36 47.44
C SER A 273 1.07 -4.60 46.34
N PRO A 274 -0.17 -4.96 46.71
CA PRO A 274 -1.24 -5.10 45.73
C PRO A 274 -1.48 -3.76 45.02
N VAL A 275 -1.86 -3.83 43.74
CA VAL A 275 -2.21 -2.66 42.93
C VAL A 275 -3.61 -2.88 42.38
N THR A 276 -4.47 -1.87 42.54
CA THR A 276 -5.79 -1.82 41.91
C THR A 276 -5.74 -0.85 40.74
N LEU A 277 -6.19 -1.30 39.58
CA LEU A 277 -6.17 -0.55 38.32
C LEU A 277 -7.59 -0.44 37.78
N THR A 278 -7.99 0.77 37.38
CA THR A 278 -9.20 1.00 36.59
C THR A 278 -8.94 0.55 35.16
N VAL A 279 -9.87 -0.21 34.60
CA VAL A 279 -9.82 -0.69 33.21
C VAL A 279 -10.59 0.28 32.32
N GLY A 280 -10.05 0.60 31.15
CA GLY A 280 -10.73 1.44 30.17
C GLY A 280 -10.44 1.02 28.74
N VAL A 281 -11.31 1.41 27.82
CA VAL A 281 -11.16 1.21 26.37
C VAL A 281 -11.24 2.56 25.69
N ALA A 282 -10.28 2.86 24.83
CA ALA A 282 -10.13 4.14 24.14
C ALA A 282 -9.84 3.88 22.65
N PRO A 283 -10.88 3.73 21.81
CA PRO A 283 -10.71 3.72 20.36
C PRO A 283 -10.11 5.05 19.88
N THR A 284 -9.21 4.98 18.89
CA THR A 284 -8.62 6.15 18.23
C THR A 284 -8.91 6.19 16.74
N SER A 285 -9.68 5.22 16.24
CA SER A 285 -10.23 5.16 14.88
C SER A 285 -11.75 5.31 14.90
N SER A 286 -12.37 5.19 13.72
CA SER A 286 -13.78 4.80 13.63
C SER A 286 -14.03 3.51 14.42
N PHE A 287 -15.24 3.40 15.01
CA PHE A 287 -15.66 2.23 15.77
C PHE A 287 -17.15 1.94 15.55
N VAL A 288 -17.64 2.22 14.34
CA VAL A 288 -19.06 2.10 13.97
C VAL A 288 -19.46 0.62 13.96
N GLY A 289 -20.57 0.26 14.61
CA GLY A 289 -21.00 -1.13 14.68
C GLY A 289 -20.12 -2.04 15.53
N ALA A 290 -19.12 -1.50 16.26
CA ALA A 290 -18.27 -2.28 17.15
C ALA A 290 -18.38 -1.82 18.62
N THR A 291 -18.30 -2.78 19.55
CA THR A 291 -18.06 -2.53 20.97
C THR A 291 -16.95 -3.44 21.47
N LEU A 292 -16.13 -2.92 22.39
CA LEU A 292 -15.10 -3.70 23.08
C LEU A 292 -15.25 -3.44 24.57
N GLU A 293 -15.68 -4.46 25.30
CA GLU A 293 -16.07 -4.32 26.71
C GLU A 293 -15.22 -5.21 27.62
N PRO A 294 -14.61 -4.68 28.68
CA PRO A 294 -13.97 -5.51 29.69
C PRO A 294 -15.01 -6.22 30.57
N ASP A 295 -14.65 -7.40 31.09
CA ASP A 295 -15.47 -8.15 32.06
C ASP A 295 -15.47 -7.50 33.46
N ALA A 296 -14.61 -6.51 33.71
CA ALA A 296 -14.57 -5.72 34.94
C ALA A 296 -14.03 -4.30 34.72
N ASP A 297 -14.65 -3.31 35.37
CA ASP A 297 -14.19 -1.90 35.36
C ASP A 297 -12.90 -1.67 36.18
N SER A 298 -12.52 -2.64 37.02
CA SER A 298 -11.29 -2.58 37.81
C SER A 298 -10.75 -3.96 38.10
N VAL A 299 -9.42 -4.05 38.23
CA VAL A 299 -8.71 -5.28 38.55
C VAL A 299 -7.71 -5.03 39.67
N THR A 300 -7.68 -5.93 40.65
CA THR A 300 -6.68 -5.91 41.73
C THR A 300 -5.68 -7.03 41.53
N VAL A 301 -4.41 -6.67 41.37
CA VAL A 301 -3.30 -7.61 41.18
C VAL A 301 -2.52 -7.71 42.49
N SER A 302 -2.53 -8.87 43.14
CA SER A 302 -1.77 -9.10 44.37
C SER A 302 -0.26 -8.88 44.17
N ALA A 303 0.45 -8.52 45.25
CA ALA A 303 1.90 -8.39 45.23
C ALA A 303 2.56 -9.70 44.78
N GLY A 304 3.48 -9.65 43.80
CA GLY A 304 4.12 -10.82 43.22
C GLY A 304 3.18 -11.75 42.43
N GLY A 305 1.93 -11.35 42.22
CA GLY A 305 0.90 -12.16 41.60
C GLY A 305 0.50 -11.70 40.20
N SER A 306 -0.55 -12.33 39.68
CA SER A 306 -1.17 -11.98 38.41
C SER A 306 -2.69 -11.93 38.53
N ALA A 307 -3.34 -11.20 37.64
CA ALA A 307 -4.79 -11.20 37.45
C ALA A 307 -5.11 -11.08 35.96
N THR A 308 -6.33 -11.41 35.57
CA THR A 308 -6.78 -11.36 34.18
C THR A 308 -7.98 -10.43 34.04
N VAL A 309 -8.11 -9.82 32.87
CA VAL A 309 -9.30 -9.09 32.42
C VAL A 309 -9.61 -9.59 31.02
N GLU A 310 -10.84 -10.06 30.80
CA GLU A 310 -11.32 -10.47 29.48
C GLU A 310 -11.97 -9.27 28.78
N PHE A 311 -11.65 -9.07 27.50
CA PHE A 311 -12.29 -8.07 26.66
C PHE A 311 -13.11 -8.78 25.59
N THR A 312 -14.40 -8.46 25.52
CA THR A 312 -15.33 -9.00 24.53
C THR A 312 -15.56 -7.98 23.43
N LEU A 313 -15.13 -8.32 22.21
CA LEU A 313 -15.43 -7.62 20.98
C LEU A 313 -16.80 -8.09 20.48
N THR A 314 -17.74 -7.18 20.32
CA THR A 314 -19.03 -7.43 19.66
C THR A 314 -19.15 -6.55 18.42
N LEU A 315 -19.50 -7.14 17.30
CA LEU A 315 -19.72 -6.45 16.03
C LEU A 315 -21.18 -6.63 15.59
N ASN A 316 -21.88 -5.52 15.39
CA ASN A 316 -23.10 -5.46 14.59
C ASN A 316 -22.71 -5.21 13.13
N VAL A 317 -22.62 -6.30 12.37
CA VAL A 317 -21.94 -6.32 11.07
C VAL A 317 -22.70 -5.49 10.03
N ASN A 318 -24.03 -5.45 10.10
CA ASN A 318 -24.89 -4.70 9.19
C ASN A 318 -24.74 -3.17 9.36
N ALA A 319 -24.11 -2.73 10.46
CA ALA A 319 -23.80 -1.32 10.70
C ALA A 319 -22.37 -0.93 10.30
N ILE A 320 -21.52 -1.91 9.95
CA ILE A 320 -20.14 -1.66 9.56
C ILE A 320 -20.13 -1.16 8.10
N PRO A 321 -19.51 -0.02 7.80
CA PRO A 321 -19.34 0.43 6.43
C PRO A 321 -18.61 -0.61 5.58
N CYS A 322 -19.05 -0.78 4.35
CA CYS A 322 -18.44 -1.68 3.38
C CYS A 322 -18.33 -0.92 2.05
N GLY A 323 -17.09 -0.64 1.63
CA GLY A 323 -16.79 0.01 0.37
C GLY A 323 -15.71 -0.77 -0.37
N PHE A 324 -15.95 -1.10 -1.62
CA PHE A 324 -14.96 -1.77 -2.45
C PHE A 324 -13.75 -0.85 -2.69
N GLY A 325 -12.55 -1.36 -2.43
CA GLY A 325 -11.30 -0.60 -2.56
C GLY A 325 -10.85 0.17 -1.32
N ASP A 326 -11.67 0.24 -0.26
CA ASP A 326 -11.32 0.87 1.03
C ASP A 326 -11.06 -0.19 2.11
N MET A 327 -10.02 0.02 2.93
CA MET A 327 -9.78 -0.81 4.12
C MET A 327 -10.35 -0.12 5.35
N GLU A 328 -11.34 -0.75 6.00
CA GLU A 328 -11.83 -0.31 7.30
C GLU A 328 -10.96 -0.87 8.43
N GLU A 329 -10.39 0.00 9.27
CA GLU A 329 -9.44 -0.38 10.32
C GLU A 329 -9.91 0.13 11.68
N TYR A 330 -10.16 -0.79 12.62
CA TYR A 330 -10.63 -0.46 13.96
C TYR A 330 -9.52 -0.70 14.97
N PHE A 331 -9.10 0.36 15.65
CA PHE A 331 -7.96 0.35 16.54
C PHE A 331 -8.04 1.37 17.67
N GLY A 332 -7.20 1.17 18.68
CA GLY A 332 -7.08 2.05 19.82
C GLY A 332 -6.30 1.38 20.93
N TYR A 333 -6.63 1.71 22.18
CA TYR A 333 -5.95 1.19 23.35
C TYR A 333 -6.94 0.66 24.38
N VAL A 334 -6.61 -0.46 25.01
CA VAL A 334 -7.11 -0.78 26.35
C VAL A 334 -6.12 -0.21 27.37
N THR A 335 -6.64 0.29 28.50
CA THR A 335 -5.85 1.01 29.50
C THR A 335 -6.08 0.43 30.89
N PHE A 336 -4.99 0.43 31.68
CA PHE A 336 -5.04 0.08 33.09
C PHE A 336 -4.41 1.21 33.89
N THR A 337 -5.24 1.99 34.59
CA THR A 337 -4.82 3.23 35.26
C THR A 337 -4.89 3.08 36.77
N GLY A 338 -3.81 3.43 37.47
CA GLY A 338 -3.78 3.47 38.93
C GLY A 338 -2.41 3.88 39.48
N ALA A 339 -2.40 4.40 40.71
CA ALA A 339 -1.18 4.86 41.40
C ALA A 339 -0.30 5.83 40.58
N GLY A 340 -0.92 6.70 39.76
CA GLY A 340 -0.24 7.71 38.95
C GLY A 340 0.35 7.20 37.63
N ASN A 341 0.14 5.93 37.27
CA ASN A 341 0.61 5.36 36.01
C ASN A 341 -0.58 4.84 35.19
N THR A 342 -0.44 4.85 33.87
CA THR A 342 -1.36 4.23 32.92
C THR A 342 -0.59 3.26 32.06
N LEU A 343 -0.93 1.98 32.13
CA LEU A 343 -0.47 0.98 31.17
C LEU A 343 -1.40 1.04 29.95
N ARG A 344 -0.84 1.12 28.75
CA ARG A 344 -1.61 1.09 27.50
C ARG A 344 -1.31 -0.17 26.70
N LEU A 345 -2.32 -0.77 26.10
CA LEU A 345 -2.14 -1.95 25.28
C LEU A 345 -2.97 -1.78 24.01
N PRO A 346 -2.34 -1.74 22.82
CA PRO A 346 -3.09 -1.55 21.59
C PRO A 346 -4.13 -2.64 21.35
N PHE A 347 -5.24 -2.30 20.71
CA PHE A 347 -6.12 -3.26 20.05
C PHE A 347 -6.24 -2.93 18.55
N TYR A 348 -6.46 -3.95 17.73
CA TYR A 348 -6.56 -3.78 16.27
C TYR A 348 -7.34 -4.92 15.59
N PHE A 349 -8.17 -4.57 14.62
CA PHE A 349 -8.81 -5.50 13.68
C PHE A 349 -9.29 -4.80 12.40
N VAL A 350 -9.48 -5.58 11.34
CA VAL A 350 -10.05 -5.15 10.04
C VAL A 350 -11.35 -5.93 9.85
N PRO A 351 -12.52 -5.34 10.12
CA PRO A 351 -13.79 -6.01 9.86
C PRO A 351 -14.12 -5.98 8.36
N ARG A 352 -14.42 -7.15 7.79
CA ARG A 352 -14.88 -7.29 6.40
C ARG A 352 -16.21 -8.05 6.39
N PRO A 353 -17.35 -7.33 6.47
CA PRO A 353 -18.65 -7.89 6.12
C PRO A 353 -18.59 -8.50 4.73
N PHE A 354 -19.22 -9.66 4.53
CA PHE A 354 -19.32 -10.24 3.20
C PHE A 354 -20.63 -10.98 2.97
N THR A 355 -20.97 -11.12 1.70
CA THR A 355 -22.11 -11.89 1.18
C THR A 355 -21.65 -13.20 0.53
N GLU A 356 -22.52 -14.21 0.58
CA GLU A 356 -22.35 -15.44 -0.18
C GLU A 356 -23.47 -15.57 -1.20
N ILE A 357 -23.10 -15.94 -2.42
CA ILE A 357 -24.04 -16.27 -3.49
C ILE A 357 -23.99 -17.78 -3.72
N THR A 358 -25.17 -18.39 -3.81
CA THR A 358 -25.33 -19.81 -4.14
C THR A 358 -26.26 -19.94 -5.34
N ASP A 359 -25.85 -20.69 -6.37
CA ASP A 359 -26.72 -21.01 -7.50
C ASP A 359 -27.77 -22.07 -7.12
N THR A 360 -28.99 -21.87 -7.59
CA THR A 360 -30.13 -22.75 -7.30
C THR A 360 -30.65 -23.46 -8.54
N ALA A 361 -30.62 -22.79 -9.69
CA ALA A 361 -31.01 -23.33 -10.99
C ALA A 361 -30.30 -22.56 -12.11
N GLY A 362 -30.31 -23.11 -13.33
CA GLY A 362 -29.81 -22.37 -14.49
C GLY A 362 -30.03 -23.08 -15.80
N VAL A 363 -30.10 -22.29 -16.87
CA VAL A 363 -30.05 -22.71 -18.26
C VAL A 363 -28.84 -22.04 -18.89
N THR A 364 -27.75 -22.79 -19.00
CA THR A 364 -26.49 -22.30 -19.60
C THR A 364 -26.29 -22.81 -21.03
N THR A 365 -27.23 -23.58 -21.58
CA THR A 365 -27.26 -23.94 -23.00
C THR A 365 -28.44 -23.26 -23.68
N PHE A 366 -28.17 -22.39 -24.66
CA PHE A 366 -29.20 -21.57 -25.31
C PHE A 366 -28.90 -21.30 -26.78
N GLU A 367 -29.92 -20.94 -27.55
CA GLU A 367 -29.75 -20.51 -28.95
C GLU A 367 -29.44 -19.00 -29.01
N PRO A 368 -28.78 -18.49 -30.08
CA PRO A 368 -28.47 -17.06 -30.21
C PRO A 368 -29.68 -16.12 -30.16
N ASP A 369 -30.88 -16.61 -30.47
CA ASP A 369 -32.14 -15.87 -30.42
C ASP A 369 -32.93 -16.09 -29.11
N SER A 370 -32.30 -16.72 -28.12
CA SER A 370 -32.82 -16.99 -26.77
C SER A 370 -31.86 -16.45 -25.72
N PHE A 371 -32.28 -16.52 -24.45
CA PHE A 371 -31.43 -16.22 -23.29
C PHE A 371 -31.06 -17.50 -22.54
N GLY A 372 -29.89 -17.47 -21.90
CA GLY A 372 -29.54 -18.30 -20.77
C GLY A 372 -29.73 -17.53 -19.46
N TYR A 373 -29.76 -18.26 -18.34
CA TYR A 373 -29.85 -17.64 -17.02
C TYR A 373 -29.27 -18.54 -15.94
N VAL A 374 -28.91 -17.95 -14.80
CA VAL A 374 -28.61 -18.65 -13.55
C VAL A 374 -29.36 -17.94 -12.43
N ASP A 375 -30.11 -18.72 -11.65
CA ASP A 375 -30.85 -18.26 -10.47
C ASP A 375 -29.99 -18.46 -9.23
N PHE A 376 -30.06 -17.50 -8.31
CA PHE A 376 -29.24 -17.43 -7.12
C PHE A 376 -30.07 -17.14 -5.88
N THR A 377 -29.55 -17.61 -4.75
CA THR A 377 -29.87 -17.06 -3.42
C THR A 377 -28.66 -16.35 -2.89
N GLN A 378 -28.86 -15.17 -2.30
CA GLN A 378 -27.84 -14.43 -1.59
C GLN A 378 -28.07 -14.50 -0.08
N THR A 379 -27.00 -14.60 0.69
CA THR A 379 -27.03 -14.52 2.15
C THR A 379 -25.94 -13.61 2.68
N GLY A 380 -26.22 -12.88 3.77
CA GLY A 380 -25.19 -12.13 4.48
C GLY A 380 -25.71 -10.89 5.21
N PRO A 381 -24.84 -10.22 5.99
CA PRO A 381 -25.21 -9.05 6.78
C PRO A 381 -25.39 -7.76 5.99
N ILE A 382 -24.94 -7.73 4.73
CA ILE A 382 -25.00 -6.58 3.82
C ILE A 382 -25.58 -7.00 2.47
N ALA A 383 -25.95 -6.02 1.65
CA ALA A 383 -26.34 -6.27 0.27
C ALA A 383 -25.12 -6.58 -0.60
N SER A 384 -25.29 -7.49 -1.56
CA SER A 384 -24.31 -7.71 -2.62
C SER A 384 -24.11 -6.47 -3.47
N ASP A 385 -22.94 -6.36 -4.08
CA ASP A 385 -22.64 -5.34 -5.10
C ASP A 385 -22.10 -6.04 -6.35
N LEU A 386 -22.95 -6.14 -7.37
CA LEU A 386 -22.80 -7.14 -8.42
C LEU A 386 -22.40 -6.52 -9.76
N TRP A 387 -21.43 -7.15 -10.41
CA TRP A 387 -21.11 -6.94 -11.82
C TRP A 387 -20.88 -8.25 -12.54
N ALA A 388 -21.07 -8.29 -13.86
CA ALA A 388 -20.80 -9.48 -14.64
C ALA A 388 -19.85 -9.19 -15.80
N TYR A 389 -18.96 -10.15 -16.10
CA TYR A 389 -18.01 -10.05 -17.19
C TYR A 389 -18.16 -11.24 -18.13
N PRO A 390 -18.28 -11.02 -19.46
CA PRO A 390 -18.05 -12.06 -20.44
C PRO A 390 -16.63 -12.61 -20.29
N VAL A 391 -16.52 -13.89 -19.97
CA VAL A 391 -15.22 -14.55 -19.77
C VAL A 391 -14.72 -15.09 -21.08
N SER A 392 -13.50 -14.70 -21.44
CA SER A 392 -12.83 -15.11 -22.65
C SER A 392 -11.72 -16.13 -22.38
N ILE A 393 -11.12 -16.09 -21.19
CA ILE A 393 -10.01 -16.95 -20.80
C ILE A 393 -10.33 -17.60 -19.45
N VAL A 394 -10.21 -18.93 -19.42
CA VAL A 394 -10.19 -19.74 -18.19
C VAL A 394 -8.83 -20.42 -18.14
N SER A 395 -8.09 -20.16 -17.07
CA SER A 395 -6.71 -20.61 -16.88
C SER A 395 -6.69 -21.62 -15.73
N GLU A 396 -6.05 -22.79 -15.95
CA GLU A 396 -5.96 -23.86 -14.93
C GLU A 396 -4.94 -23.50 -13.84
N ASN A 397 -5.14 -23.89 -12.58
CA ASN A 397 -4.15 -23.60 -11.53
C ASN A 397 -2.78 -24.25 -11.84
N ASP A 398 -1.74 -23.44 -11.95
CA ASP A 398 -0.35 -23.85 -12.09
C ASP A 398 0.38 -23.81 -10.73
N PRO A 399 0.75 -24.97 -10.17
CA PRO A 399 1.43 -25.03 -8.88
C PRO A 399 2.85 -24.41 -8.87
N ALA A 400 3.40 -24.04 -10.03
CA ALA A 400 4.68 -23.33 -10.13
C ALA A 400 4.54 -21.82 -9.93
N VAL A 401 3.35 -21.26 -10.11
CA VAL A 401 3.05 -19.84 -9.88
C VAL A 401 2.34 -19.74 -8.53
N ASP A 402 2.71 -18.76 -7.70
CA ASP A 402 1.98 -18.52 -6.45
C ASP A 402 0.48 -18.33 -6.74
N ASN A 403 -0.41 -19.02 -6.01
CA ASN A 403 -1.86 -18.92 -6.23
C ASN A 403 -2.39 -17.47 -6.17
N MET A 404 -1.71 -16.59 -5.43
CA MET A 404 -2.06 -15.17 -5.35
C MET A 404 -1.77 -14.40 -6.65
N ALA A 405 -0.89 -14.94 -7.50
CA ALA A 405 -0.49 -14.41 -8.79
C ALA A 405 -0.99 -15.24 -9.97
N ASP A 406 -1.44 -16.48 -9.76
CA ASP A 406 -1.95 -17.33 -10.82
C ASP A 406 -3.39 -16.98 -11.18
N LEU A 407 -3.58 -16.65 -12.46
CA LEU A 407 -4.87 -16.24 -13.01
C LEU A 407 -5.80 -17.44 -13.17
N ARG A 408 -7.04 -17.24 -12.74
CA ARG A 408 -8.15 -18.19 -12.84
C ARG A 408 -9.07 -17.82 -14.01
N TYR A 409 -9.53 -16.56 -14.06
CA TYR A 409 -10.43 -16.06 -15.11
C TYR A 409 -9.99 -14.69 -15.61
N VAL A 410 -10.16 -14.46 -16.91
CA VAL A 410 -10.09 -13.11 -17.51
C VAL A 410 -11.41 -12.81 -18.18
N GLY A 411 -12.04 -11.72 -17.72
CA GLY A 411 -13.25 -11.14 -18.29
C GLY A 411 -12.94 -9.87 -19.08
N MET A 412 -13.69 -9.62 -20.14
CA MET A 412 -13.58 -8.41 -20.95
C MET A 412 -14.96 -7.83 -21.22
N ASP A 413 -15.14 -6.56 -20.87
CA ASP A 413 -16.41 -5.86 -21.08
C ASP A 413 -16.20 -4.43 -21.61
N TYR A 414 -17.23 -3.89 -22.26
CA TYR A 414 -17.29 -2.47 -22.59
C TYR A 414 -17.92 -1.72 -21.43
N GLY A 415 -17.14 -0.83 -20.81
CA GLY A 415 -17.60 -0.07 -19.66
C GLY A 415 -18.56 1.05 -20.05
N TRP A 416 -18.02 2.13 -20.59
CA TRP A 416 -18.78 3.31 -20.99
C TRP A 416 -17.95 4.21 -21.92
N ASN A 417 -18.59 5.26 -22.45
CA ASN A 417 -17.89 6.34 -23.14
C ASN A 417 -17.63 7.49 -22.15
N ASP A 418 -16.38 7.70 -21.78
CA ASP A 418 -15.95 8.81 -20.95
C ASP A 418 -15.80 10.09 -21.78
N SER A 419 -16.36 11.19 -21.29
CA SER A 419 -16.34 12.48 -22.00
C SER A 419 -14.94 13.04 -22.29
N THR A 420 -13.93 12.62 -21.51
CA THR A 420 -12.53 13.07 -21.63
C THR A 420 -11.67 12.01 -22.29
N TYR A 421 -11.85 10.74 -21.93
CA TYR A 421 -10.96 9.65 -22.33
C TYR A 421 -11.51 8.75 -23.45
N GLY A 422 -12.76 8.96 -23.88
CA GLY A 422 -13.41 8.17 -24.92
C GLY A 422 -13.90 6.82 -24.42
N ASP A 423 -13.96 5.83 -25.30
CA ASP A 423 -14.43 4.49 -24.96
C ASP A 423 -13.52 3.82 -23.91
N ILE A 424 -14.14 3.30 -22.84
CA ILE A 424 -13.46 2.60 -21.76
C ILE A 424 -13.71 1.10 -21.88
N ILE A 425 -12.62 0.35 -21.93
CA ILE A 425 -12.60 -1.11 -21.89
C ILE A 425 -12.35 -1.52 -20.43
N ILE A 426 -13.06 -2.54 -19.95
CA ILE A 426 -12.86 -3.07 -18.60
C ILE A 426 -12.32 -4.49 -18.70
N ALA A 427 -11.12 -4.71 -18.16
CA ALA A 427 -10.54 -6.03 -18.00
C ALA A 427 -10.66 -6.45 -16.52
N GLY A 428 -11.32 -7.58 -16.27
CA GLY A 428 -11.47 -8.15 -14.94
C GLY A 428 -10.59 -9.40 -14.80
N PHE A 429 -9.79 -9.48 -13.75
CA PHE A 429 -8.87 -10.59 -13.52
C PHE A 429 -9.16 -11.23 -12.17
N SER A 430 -9.44 -12.53 -12.16
CA SER A 430 -9.63 -13.33 -10.95
C SER A 430 -8.44 -14.27 -10.74
N MET A 431 -7.96 -14.40 -9.51
CA MET A 431 -6.82 -15.24 -9.12
C MET A 431 -7.27 -16.47 -8.30
N TYR A 432 -6.35 -17.42 -8.11
CA TYR A 432 -6.58 -18.64 -7.32
C TYR A 432 -6.44 -18.49 -5.80
N ALA A 433 -6.06 -17.30 -5.31
CA ALA A 433 -6.05 -16.95 -3.90
C ALA A 433 -6.32 -15.44 -3.70
N HIS A 434 -6.45 -15.03 -2.44
CA HIS A 434 -6.56 -13.62 -2.10
C HIS A 434 -5.32 -12.85 -2.52
N GLN A 435 -5.49 -11.64 -3.01
CA GLN A 435 -4.44 -10.64 -3.09
C GLN A 435 -4.46 -9.85 -1.80
N HIS A 436 -3.39 -9.99 -1.04
CA HIS A 436 -3.21 -9.26 0.19
C HIS A 436 -2.92 -7.79 -0.12
N THR A 437 -3.97 -7.01 -0.39
CA THR A 437 -3.89 -5.69 -1.07
C THR A 437 -3.21 -5.73 -2.42
N ASN A 438 -3.39 -4.65 -3.16
CA ASN A 438 -2.37 -4.19 -4.07
C ASN A 438 -1.12 -3.82 -3.23
N GLN A 439 -0.37 -4.80 -2.72
CA GLN A 439 0.95 -4.62 -2.09
C GLN A 439 2.01 -4.86 -3.16
N PRO A 440 3.01 -3.97 -3.31
CA PRO A 440 3.87 -3.78 -4.49
C PRO A 440 4.62 -5.01 -5.04
N TYR A 441 4.46 -6.20 -4.46
CA TYR A 441 5.47 -7.25 -4.48
C TYR A 441 4.93 -8.67 -4.66
N TRP A 442 3.63 -8.89 -4.93
CA TRP A 442 3.06 -10.25 -4.93
C TRP A 442 2.51 -10.78 -6.24
N SER A 443 2.01 -9.92 -7.12
CA SER A 443 1.40 -10.35 -8.38
C SER A 443 1.52 -9.24 -9.41
N GLU A 444 2.08 -9.58 -10.56
CA GLU A 444 2.06 -8.76 -11.77
C GLU A 444 1.25 -9.51 -12.84
N VAL A 445 0.44 -8.76 -13.57
CA VAL A 445 -0.37 -9.22 -14.69
C VAL A 445 0.00 -8.34 -15.87
N ASP A 446 0.27 -8.97 -17.00
CA ASP A 446 0.57 -8.31 -18.26
C ASP A 446 -0.56 -8.60 -19.24
N MET A 447 -1.13 -7.56 -19.82
CA MET A 447 -2.09 -7.64 -20.90
C MET A 447 -1.46 -7.05 -22.17
N VAL A 448 -1.10 -7.93 -23.09
CA VAL A 448 -0.56 -7.55 -24.40
C VAL A 448 -1.73 -7.27 -25.33
N VAL A 449 -1.87 -6.03 -25.83
CA VAL A 449 -2.95 -5.61 -26.71
C VAL A 449 -2.42 -5.43 -28.13
N TYR A 450 -3.00 -6.19 -29.07
CA TYR A 450 -2.77 -6.10 -30.49
C TYR A 450 -3.95 -5.35 -31.13
N GLY A 451 -3.79 -4.05 -31.38
CA GLY A 451 -4.83 -3.22 -32.01
C GLY A 451 -5.18 -3.68 -33.44
N ASP A 452 -6.38 -3.32 -33.92
CA ASP A 452 -6.89 -3.65 -35.27
C ASP A 452 -6.67 -2.51 -36.30
N ASP A 453 -5.94 -1.43 -35.96
CA ASP A 453 -5.60 -0.40 -36.94
C ASP A 453 -4.61 -0.98 -37.97
N GLU A 454 -4.97 -0.89 -39.24
CA GLU A 454 -4.13 -1.26 -40.40
C GLU A 454 -2.76 -0.55 -40.40
N ASN A 455 -2.62 0.50 -39.58
CA ASN A 455 -1.41 1.27 -39.37
C ASN A 455 -0.71 1.04 -38.02
N ALA A 456 -1.25 0.24 -37.09
CA ALA A 456 -0.63 -0.05 -35.79
C ALA A 456 0.52 -1.07 -35.98
N PRO A 457 1.80 -0.63 -35.94
CA PRO A 457 2.91 -1.50 -36.31
C PRO A 457 3.28 -2.53 -35.23
N ASN A 458 2.93 -2.30 -33.96
CA ASN A 458 3.31 -3.16 -32.84
C ASN A 458 2.28 -3.12 -31.68
N PRO A 459 2.23 -4.17 -30.83
CA PRO A 459 1.34 -4.20 -29.67
C PRO A 459 1.78 -3.23 -28.57
N VAL A 460 0.88 -3.00 -27.62
CA VAL A 460 1.21 -2.40 -26.32
C VAL A 460 1.10 -3.43 -25.21
N VAL A 461 1.93 -3.32 -24.19
CA VAL A 461 1.88 -4.20 -23.02
C VAL A 461 1.46 -3.38 -21.81
N ASN A 462 0.27 -3.65 -21.30
CA ASN A 462 -0.27 -3.02 -20.09
C ASN A 462 0.02 -3.90 -18.88
N PHE A 463 0.53 -3.33 -17.79
CA PHE A 463 0.86 -4.09 -16.59
C PHE A 463 0.59 -3.27 -15.33
N ASN A 464 0.24 -3.94 -14.23
CA ASN A 464 0.03 -3.29 -12.95
C ASN A 464 1.35 -2.94 -12.28
N TRP A 465 1.49 -1.69 -11.83
CA TRP A 465 2.66 -1.26 -11.08
C TRP A 465 2.29 -0.35 -9.92
N ASN A 466 3.09 -0.43 -8.85
CA ASN A 466 2.89 0.38 -7.66
C ASN A 466 3.18 1.87 -7.89
N LEU A 467 2.18 2.72 -7.71
CA LEU A 467 2.25 4.15 -8.01
C LEU A 467 3.32 4.88 -7.19
N GLY A 468 3.48 4.52 -5.91
CA GLY A 468 4.56 5.02 -5.07
C GLY A 468 5.93 4.79 -5.71
N ALA A 469 6.18 3.56 -6.17
CA ALA A 469 7.42 3.20 -6.85
C ALA A 469 7.61 3.92 -8.20
N VAL A 470 6.56 4.02 -9.05
CA VAL A 470 6.65 4.74 -10.35
C VAL A 470 7.03 6.20 -10.16
N THR A 471 6.48 6.83 -9.12
CA THR A 471 6.67 8.27 -8.85
C THR A 471 7.99 8.57 -8.13
N GLY A 472 8.86 7.57 -7.96
CA GLY A 472 10.16 7.72 -7.28
C GLY A 472 10.03 7.87 -5.76
N SER A 473 8.85 7.55 -5.22
CA SER A 473 8.61 7.47 -3.77
C SER A 473 8.71 6.02 -3.28
N TYR A 474 8.61 5.83 -1.96
CA TYR A 474 8.49 4.48 -1.43
C TYR A 474 7.18 3.85 -1.90
N PRO A 475 7.19 2.55 -2.21
CA PRO A 475 5.97 1.86 -2.59
C PRO A 475 4.88 2.02 -1.52
N ASP A 476 3.65 2.29 -1.97
CA ASP A 476 2.49 2.53 -1.11
C ASP A 476 1.31 1.64 -1.51
N ASN A 477 0.09 1.90 -1.03
CA ASN A 477 -1.08 1.07 -1.35
C ASN A 477 -1.79 1.52 -2.65
N ARG A 478 -1.16 2.35 -3.49
CA ARG A 478 -1.77 2.87 -4.73
C ARG A 478 -1.10 2.24 -5.93
N TRP A 479 -1.89 1.96 -6.96
CA TRP A 479 -1.43 1.28 -8.17
C TRP A 479 -1.96 1.94 -9.42
N ALA A 480 -1.15 1.87 -10.46
CA ALA A 480 -1.47 2.36 -11.78
C ALA A 480 -1.23 1.24 -12.79
N ILE A 481 -1.83 1.41 -13.95
CA ILE A 481 -1.56 0.56 -15.10
C ILE A 481 -0.57 1.32 -15.96
N LEU A 482 0.60 0.74 -16.15
CA LEU A 482 1.63 1.27 -17.04
C LEU A 482 1.58 0.53 -18.36
N GLN A 483 2.06 1.18 -19.41
CA GLN A 483 2.06 0.66 -20.77
C GLN A 483 3.47 0.75 -21.34
N ILE A 484 3.97 -0.31 -21.95
CA ILE A 484 5.10 -0.24 -22.87
C ILE A 484 4.56 -0.20 -24.30
N ASP A 485 4.85 0.87 -25.02
CA ASP A 485 4.51 0.99 -26.45
C ASP A 485 5.67 0.49 -27.30
N TYR A 486 5.47 -0.59 -28.05
CA TYR A 486 6.52 -1.18 -28.89
C TYR A 486 6.82 -0.34 -30.14
N ASN A 487 6.00 0.64 -30.48
CA ASN A 487 6.26 1.53 -31.61
C ASN A 487 7.46 2.44 -31.37
N ASP A 488 7.65 2.90 -30.14
CA ASP A 488 8.77 3.76 -29.77
C ASP A 488 9.64 3.22 -28.63
N GLY A 489 9.26 2.09 -28.04
CA GLY A 489 9.97 1.41 -26.96
C GLY A 489 9.92 2.17 -25.63
N LYS A 490 8.95 3.08 -25.45
CA LYS A 490 8.82 3.90 -24.24
C LYS A 490 7.69 3.40 -23.34
N MET A 491 7.76 3.85 -22.10
CA MET A 491 6.77 3.57 -21.08
C MET A 491 5.86 4.78 -20.87
N TYR A 492 4.56 4.52 -20.77
CA TYR A 492 3.49 5.49 -20.60
C TYR A 492 2.55 5.06 -19.47
N LEU A 493 1.66 5.98 -19.08
CA LEU A 493 0.51 5.63 -18.26
C LEU A 493 -0.56 5.02 -19.18
N ALA A 494 -0.98 3.77 -18.91
CA ALA A 494 -2.00 3.09 -19.71
C ALA A 494 -3.41 3.58 -19.42
N SER A 495 -3.63 4.08 -18.19
CA SER A 495 -4.94 4.50 -17.71
C SER A 495 -4.85 5.67 -16.73
N PRO A 496 -5.75 6.65 -16.80
CA PRO A 496 -5.88 7.68 -15.78
C PRO A 496 -6.52 7.14 -14.49
N PHE A 497 -7.06 5.92 -14.50
CA PHE A 497 -7.70 5.27 -13.36
C PHE A 497 -6.68 4.37 -12.65
N GLY A 498 -6.74 4.37 -11.32
CA GLY A 498 -5.97 3.44 -10.51
C GLY A 498 -6.55 2.02 -10.59
N ILE A 499 -5.79 1.05 -10.10
CA ILE A 499 -6.30 -0.30 -9.93
C ILE A 499 -7.18 -0.33 -8.69
N VAL A 500 -8.39 -0.84 -8.87
CA VAL A 500 -9.31 -1.11 -7.77
C VAL A 500 -9.19 -2.60 -7.44
N ALA A 501 -8.78 -2.89 -6.22
CA ALA A 501 -8.83 -4.23 -5.65
C ALA A 501 -9.20 -4.10 -4.18
N ASP A 502 -10.14 -4.90 -3.75
CA ASP A 502 -10.51 -4.97 -2.33
C ASP A 502 -9.43 -5.68 -1.51
N TYR A 503 -9.37 -5.33 -0.23
CA TYR A 503 -8.40 -5.89 0.69
C TYR A 503 -8.62 -7.40 0.86
N ASN A 504 -7.60 -8.21 0.55
CA ASN A 504 -7.69 -9.67 0.52
C ASN A 504 -8.64 -10.22 -0.56
N SER A 505 -8.93 -9.45 -1.60
CA SER A 505 -9.69 -9.90 -2.76
C SER A 505 -8.83 -10.70 -3.73
N GLY A 506 -9.34 -11.80 -4.28
CA GLY A 506 -8.73 -12.48 -5.42
C GLY A 506 -9.17 -11.90 -6.76
N PHE A 507 -9.56 -10.62 -6.81
CA PHE A 507 -10.07 -9.94 -8.00
C PHE A 507 -9.48 -8.54 -8.13
N GLN A 508 -9.08 -8.19 -9.35
CA GLN A 508 -8.68 -6.83 -9.72
C GLN A 508 -9.37 -6.42 -11.02
N GLU A 509 -9.67 -5.14 -11.15
CA GLU A 509 -10.29 -4.56 -12.34
C GLU A 509 -9.48 -3.40 -12.90
N TRP A 510 -9.38 -3.36 -14.23
CA TRP A 510 -8.63 -2.36 -14.97
C TRP A 510 -9.56 -1.61 -15.91
N PHE A 511 -9.61 -0.29 -15.77
CA PHE A 511 -10.32 0.60 -16.69
C PHE A 511 -9.32 1.17 -17.69
N LEU A 512 -9.45 0.84 -18.97
CA LEU A 512 -8.48 1.19 -20.01
C LEU A 512 -9.14 2.07 -21.07
N PRO A 513 -8.69 3.32 -21.28
CA PRO A 513 -9.11 4.11 -22.42
C PRO A 513 -8.68 3.44 -23.73
N ALA A 514 -9.63 3.08 -24.59
CA ALA A 514 -9.37 2.36 -25.84
C ALA A 514 -8.35 3.10 -26.72
N GLY A 515 -8.50 4.42 -26.85
CA GLY A 515 -7.59 5.25 -27.65
C GLY A 515 -6.16 5.30 -27.11
N TRP A 516 -5.95 5.23 -25.79
CA TRP A 516 -4.59 5.17 -25.19
C TRP A 516 -3.93 3.80 -25.43
N ASN A 517 -4.73 2.79 -25.74
CA ASN A 517 -4.29 1.42 -25.99
C ASN A 517 -4.24 1.08 -27.48
N HIS A 518 -4.26 2.10 -28.35
CA HIS A 518 -4.30 1.96 -29.81
C HIS A 518 -5.43 1.05 -30.31
N VAL A 519 -6.55 1.06 -29.59
CA VAL A 519 -7.76 0.33 -29.94
C VAL A 519 -8.76 1.31 -30.53
N SER A 520 -9.15 1.07 -31.79
CA SER A 520 -10.20 1.86 -32.47
C SER A 520 -11.58 1.23 -32.38
N ASP A 521 -11.65 -0.10 -32.46
CA ASP A 521 -12.90 -0.84 -32.48
C ASP A 521 -12.66 -2.29 -32.03
N ARG A 522 -11.78 -2.99 -32.72
CA ARG A 522 -11.42 -4.38 -32.43
C ARG A 522 -9.97 -4.48 -31.98
N PHE A 523 -9.67 -5.56 -31.26
CA PHE A 523 -8.31 -5.92 -30.88
C PHE A 523 -8.23 -7.40 -30.52
N SER A 524 -7.01 -7.92 -30.53
CA SER A 524 -6.67 -9.20 -29.88
C SER A 524 -5.84 -8.91 -28.64
N TYR A 525 -5.81 -9.83 -27.68
CA TYR A 525 -4.98 -9.69 -26.50
C TYR A 525 -4.50 -11.02 -25.95
N ASP A 526 -3.32 -11.00 -25.34
CA ASP A 526 -2.77 -12.07 -24.50
C ASP A 526 -2.73 -11.59 -23.05
N VAL A 527 -2.91 -12.51 -22.10
CA VAL A 527 -2.77 -12.20 -20.67
C VAL A 527 -1.78 -13.16 -20.03
N GLU A 528 -0.79 -12.60 -19.36
CA GLU A 528 0.24 -13.31 -18.62
C GLU A 528 0.21 -12.88 -17.15
N SER A 529 0.68 -13.74 -16.25
CA SER A 529 0.91 -13.36 -14.86
C SER A 529 2.27 -13.83 -14.36
N TYR A 530 2.78 -13.09 -13.37
CA TYR A 530 4.11 -13.22 -12.79
C TYR A 530 4.03 -13.22 -11.26
N ASP A 531 4.71 -14.17 -10.63
CA ASP A 531 4.88 -14.21 -9.18
C ASP A 531 6.19 -13.53 -8.73
N TRP A 532 6.32 -13.37 -7.41
CA TRP A 532 7.52 -12.80 -6.79
C TRP A 532 8.83 -13.54 -7.13
N TYR A 533 8.77 -14.84 -7.40
CA TYR A 533 9.94 -15.65 -7.73
C TYR A 533 10.34 -15.52 -9.21
N GLY A 534 9.57 -14.76 -9.99
CA GLY A 534 9.74 -14.62 -11.43
C GLY A 534 9.24 -15.84 -12.20
N ASN A 535 8.45 -16.72 -11.57
CA ASN A 535 7.69 -17.71 -12.31
C ASN A 535 6.55 -16.97 -13.03
N TRP A 536 6.26 -17.41 -14.24
CA TRP A 536 5.28 -16.75 -15.07
C TRP A 536 4.50 -17.77 -15.89
N LYS A 537 3.34 -17.33 -16.38
CA LYS A 537 2.47 -18.15 -17.20
C LYS A 537 1.60 -17.31 -18.11
N LEU A 538 1.45 -17.77 -19.35
CA LEU A 538 0.40 -17.30 -20.25
C LEU A 538 -0.94 -17.90 -19.81
N ALA A 539 -1.84 -17.06 -19.31
CA ALA A 539 -3.19 -17.46 -18.94
C ALA A 539 -4.03 -17.80 -20.18
N GLY A 540 -3.87 -17.02 -21.25
CA GLY A 540 -4.50 -17.30 -22.54
C GLY A 540 -4.54 -16.09 -23.48
N SER A 541 -5.22 -16.29 -24.60
CA SER A 541 -5.35 -15.30 -25.68
C SER A 541 -6.81 -15.18 -26.10
N SER A 542 -7.27 -13.97 -26.41
CA SER A 542 -8.61 -13.75 -26.95
C SER A 542 -8.70 -12.47 -27.80
N GLN A 543 -9.92 -12.12 -28.21
CA GLN A 543 -10.24 -10.97 -29.04
C GLN A 543 -11.47 -10.25 -28.48
N PHE A 544 -11.63 -8.98 -28.79
CA PHE A 544 -12.81 -8.20 -28.40
C PHE A 544 -13.15 -7.14 -29.44
N ASP A 545 -14.44 -6.86 -29.60
CA ASP A 545 -15.00 -5.84 -30.48
C ASP A 545 -15.84 -4.88 -29.63
N ILE A 546 -15.34 -3.65 -29.46
CA ILE A 546 -15.95 -2.63 -28.62
C ILE A 546 -17.28 -2.15 -29.21
N SER A 547 -17.39 -2.02 -30.53
CA SER A 547 -18.65 -1.61 -31.16
C SER A 547 -19.71 -2.72 -31.16
N ARG A 548 -19.31 -3.97 -30.90
CA ARG A 548 -20.19 -5.15 -30.88
C ARG A 548 -19.94 -6.03 -29.65
N PRO A 549 -20.35 -5.57 -28.45
CA PRO A 549 -20.24 -6.38 -27.24
C PRO A 549 -20.91 -7.75 -27.45
N PRO A 550 -20.21 -8.87 -27.15
CA PRO A 550 -20.65 -10.21 -27.55
C PRO A 550 -21.91 -10.66 -26.83
N LEU A 551 -22.05 -10.25 -25.56
CA LEU A 551 -23.16 -10.63 -24.70
C LEU A 551 -23.87 -9.38 -24.18
N ALA A 552 -25.16 -9.54 -23.92
CA ALA A 552 -25.93 -8.63 -23.09
C ALA A 552 -26.36 -9.41 -21.87
N TYR A 553 -26.27 -8.80 -20.70
CA TYR A 553 -26.66 -9.41 -19.45
C TYR A 553 -27.46 -8.44 -18.59
N ALA A 554 -28.23 -8.99 -17.66
CA ALA A 554 -28.98 -8.24 -16.68
C ALA A 554 -29.08 -9.04 -15.38
N ILE A 555 -29.09 -8.34 -14.26
CA ILE A 555 -29.38 -8.87 -12.94
C ILE A 555 -30.82 -8.50 -12.63
N LEU A 556 -31.66 -9.52 -12.42
CA LEU A 556 -33.11 -9.37 -12.28
C LEU A 556 -33.60 -9.91 -10.94
N ASP A 557 -34.72 -9.35 -10.48
CA ASP A 557 -35.47 -9.91 -9.35
C ASP A 557 -36.28 -11.16 -9.72
N GLU A 558 -36.90 -11.81 -8.73
CA GLU A 558 -37.79 -12.96 -8.91
C GLU A 558 -38.96 -12.70 -9.89
N THR A 559 -39.32 -11.44 -10.12
CA THR A 559 -40.37 -11.05 -11.08
C THR A 559 -39.83 -10.79 -12.50
N TRP A 560 -38.53 -11.02 -12.71
CA TRP A 560 -37.80 -10.72 -13.95
C TRP A 560 -37.78 -9.22 -14.29
N GLY A 561 -37.90 -8.38 -13.26
CA GLY A 561 -37.73 -6.93 -13.33
C GLY A 561 -36.29 -6.50 -13.03
N SER A 562 -35.85 -5.37 -13.59
CA SER A 562 -34.50 -4.83 -13.41
C SER A 562 -34.30 -4.07 -12.08
N ALA A 563 -34.94 -4.53 -11.00
CA ALA A 563 -35.01 -3.76 -9.75
C ALA A 563 -33.84 -4.01 -8.80
N LEU A 564 -33.11 -5.12 -8.94
CA LEU A 564 -32.00 -5.47 -8.05
C LEU A 564 -30.66 -5.04 -8.64
N LEU A 565 -30.15 -3.90 -8.18
CA LEU A 565 -28.73 -3.56 -8.36
C LEU A 565 -27.88 -4.18 -7.24
N THR A 566 -28.48 -4.50 -6.09
CA THR A 566 -27.79 -4.95 -4.87
C THR A 566 -28.73 -5.83 -4.00
N PRO A 567 -28.88 -7.14 -4.25
CA PRO A 567 -29.78 -8.01 -3.47
C PRO A 567 -29.31 -8.16 -2.02
N HIS A 568 -30.26 -8.28 -1.08
CA HIS A 568 -29.97 -8.55 0.33
C HIS A 568 -30.91 -9.60 0.94
N ASP A 569 -30.40 -10.81 1.20
CA ASP A 569 -31.11 -11.99 1.68
C ASP A 569 -32.31 -12.38 0.77
N GLU A 570 -32.13 -12.22 -0.54
CA GLU A 570 -33.16 -12.37 -1.59
C GLU A 570 -32.72 -13.34 -2.72
N GLU A 571 -33.68 -13.86 -3.47
CA GLU A 571 -33.41 -14.57 -4.73
C GLU A 571 -33.27 -13.57 -5.90
N PHE A 572 -32.36 -13.86 -6.83
CA PHE A 572 -32.14 -13.06 -8.02
C PHE A 572 -31.63 -13.91 -9.19
N SER A 573 -31.72 -13.41 -10.41
CA SER A 573 -31.27 -14.12 -11.62
C SER A 573 -30.24 -13.29 -12.39
N LEU A 574 -29.14 -13.91 -12.81
CA LEU A 574 -28.28 -13.39 -13.87
C LEU A 574 -28.77 -13.95 -15.20
N VAL A 575 -29.25 -13.08 -16.07
CA VAL A 575 -29.74 -13.44 -17.41
C VAL A 575 -28.73 -12.95 -18.43
N PHE A 576 -28.44 -13.77 -19.43
CA PHE A 576 -27.50 -13.41 -20.49
C PHE A 576 -27.96 -13.95 -21.84
N GLN A 577 -27.67 -13.21 -22.90
CA GLN A 577 -27.98 -13.59 -24.27
C GLN A 577 -26.87 -13.13 -25.22
N VAL A 578 -26.84 -13.70 -26.43
CA VAL A 578 -26.00 -13.19 -27.51
C VAL A 578 -26.54 -11.81 -27.90
N ASN A 579 -25.73 -10.76 -27.72
CA ASN A 579 -26.12 -9.40 -28.06
C ASN A 579 -25.86 -9.09 -29.54
N ASP A 580 -24.65 -9.39 -29.99
CA ASP A 580 -24.28 -9.33 -31.40
C ASP A 580 -23.62 -10.65 -31.82
N LEU A 581 -24.18 -11.32 -32.82
CA LEU A 581 -23.69 -12.62 -33.27
C LEU A 581 -22.27 -12.54 -33.83
N TYR A 582 -21.90 -11.45 -34.51
CA TYR A 582 -20.55 -11.28 -35.03
C TYR A 582 -19.57 -11.06 -33.88
N GLY A 583 -19.88 -10.14 -32.96
CA GLY A 583 -19.10 -9.90 -31.75
C GLY A 583 -18.91 -11.18 -30.93
N PHE A 584 -19.96 -11.97 -30.75
CA PHE A 584 -19.88 -13.27 -30.07
C PHE A 584 -18.93 -14.26 -30.77
N LEU A 585 -19.04 -14.42 -32.10
CA LEU A 585 -18.18 -15.34 -32.85
C LEU A 585 -16.72 -14.86 -32.94
N TYR A 586 -16.51 -13.54 -32.84
CA TYR A 586 -15.21 -12.89 -32.81
C TYR A 586 -14.53 -13.07 -31.44
N SER A 587 -15.19 -12.62 -30.37
CA SER A 587 -14.65 -12.64 -29.00
C SER A 587 -14.69 -14.03 -28.34
N ARG A 588 -15.55 -14.93 -28.81
CA ARG A 588 -15.71 -16.32 -28.35
C ARG A 588 -15.75 -16.47 -26.82
N PRO A 589 -16.64 -15.76 -26.10
CA PRO A 589 -16.75 -15.94 -24.67
C PRO A 589 -17.14 -17.39 -24.34
N VAL A 590 -16.53 -17.93 -23.29
CA VAL A 590 -16.72 -19.32 -22.82
C VAL A 590 -17.65 -19.42 -21.60
N GLY A 591 -18.05 -18.28 -21.04
CA GLY A 591 -18.92 -18.19 -19.90
C GLY A 591 -19.11 -16.75 -19.45
N ILE A 592 -19.75 -16.59 -18.30
CA ILE A 592 -19.91 -15.31 -17.62
C ILE A 592 -19.34 -15.43 -16.20
N MET A 593 -18.62 -14.41 -15.75
CA MET A 593 -18.13 -14.28 -14.39
C MET A 593 -18.99 -13.26 -13.67
N LEU A 594 -19.74 -13.69 -12.66
CA LEU A 594 -20.42 -12.80 -11.73
C LEU A 594 -19.45 -12.45 -10.60
N VAL A 595 -19.19 -11.16 -10.43
CA VAL A 595 -18.38 -10.62 -9.35
C VAL A 595 -19.30 -9.96 -8.33
N ASP A 596 -19.14 -10.34 -7.06
CA ASP A 596 -19.72 -9.63 -5.94
C ASP A 596 -18.61 -8.87 -5.22
N TYR A 597 -18.58 -7.56 -5.35
CA TYR A 597 -17.61 -6.69 -4.69
C TYR A 597 -17.76 -6.69 -3.16
N ASN A 598 -18.94 -7.08 -2.68
CA ASN A 598 -19.20 -7.34 -1.26
C ASN A 598 -19.10 -8.84 -0.91
N GLY A 599 -18.74 -9.70 -1.87
CA GLY A 599 -18.64 -11.14 -1.69
C GLY A 599 -17.50 -11.57 -0.78
N GLN A 600 -17.47 -12.86 -0.44
CA GLN A 600 -16.44 -13.44 0.44
C GLN A 600 -15.01 -13.22 -0.11
N PRO A 601 -14.11 -12.58 0.66
CA PRO A 601 -12.73 -12.35 0.23
C PRO A 601 -11.99 -13.60 -0.28
N GLY A 602 -10.96 -13.39 -1.10
CA GLY A 602 -10.23 -14.46 -1.79
C GLY A 602 -10.95 -14.94 -3.04
N ILE A 603 -11.15 -16.27 -3.17
CA ILE A 603 -11.75 -16.87 -4.36
C ILE A 603 -13.28 -16.70 -4.43
N GLY A 604 -13.90 -16.26 -3.34
CA GLY A 604 -15.36 -16.24 -3.16
C GLY A 604 -16.05 -15.01 -3.73
N GLN A 605 -15.33 -14.01 -4.23
CA GLN A 605 -15.91 -12.81 -4.86
C GLN A 605 -16.23 -13.02 -6.34
N ALA A 606 -15.60 -13.99 -7.02
CA ALA A 606 -15.74 -14.22 -8.45
C ALA A 606 -16.27 -15.63 -8.76
N TYR A 607 -17.49 -15.69 -9.30
CA TYR A 607 -18.21 -16.90 -9.62
C TYR A 607 -18.28 -17.09 -11.14
N PHE A 608 -17.86 -18.25 -11.64
CA PHE A 608 -17.83 -18.53 -13.07
C PHE A 608 -18.90 -19.52 -13.50
N TYR A 609 -19.66 -19.13 -14.52
CA TYR A 609 -20.73 -19.93 -15.10
C TYR A 609 -20.43 -20.17 -16.59
N PRO A 610 -19.92 -21.36 -16.97
CA PRO A 610 -19.72 -21.69 -18.37
C PRO A 610 -21.06 -21.85 -19.07
N PHE A 611 -21.11 -21.47 -20.35
CA PHE A 611 -22.30 -21.65 -21.19
C PHE A 611 -21.96 -22.27 -22.55
N GLU A 612 -22.98 -22.76 -23.24
CA GLU A 612 -22.91 -23.24 -24.62
C GLU A 612 -23.99 -22.58 -25.47
N VAL A 613 -23.61 -22.03 -26.62
CA VAL A 613 -24.56 -21.47 -27.58
C VAL A 613 -24.75 -22.44 -28.74
N THR A 614 -25.97 -22.97 -28.89
CA THR A 614 -26.30 -23.93 -29.95
C THR A 614 -26.77 -23.19 -31.20
N PHE A 615 -26.20 -23.54 -32.36
CA PHE A 615 -26.56 -22.94 -33.64
C PHE A 615 -27.38 -23.93 -34.49
N LYS A 616 -28.60 -23.54 -34.89
CA LYS A 616 -29.34 -24.28 -35.92
C LYS A 616 -28.64 -24.18 -37.28
N GLN A 617 -28.00 -25.28 -37.71
CA GLN A 617 -27.54 -25.41 -39.10
C GLN A 617 -28.73 -25.75 -40.01
N PHE A 618 -29.21 -24.78 -40.80
CA PHE A 618 -30.14 -25.07 -41.88
C PHE A 618 -29.35 -25.53 -43.11
N LEU A 619 -29.66 -26.72 -43.64
CA LEU A 619 -29.11 -27.21 -44.89
C LEU A 619 -29.82 -26.51 -46.05
N PRO A 620 -29.17 -25.64 -46.86
CA PRO A 620 -29.84 -25.00 -47.98
C PRO A 620 -30.09 -26.02 -49.09
N LEU A 621 -31.32 -26.52 -49.16
CA LEU A 621 -31.81 -27.30 -50.31
C LEU A 621 -32.16 -26.34 -51.45
N ILE A 622 -31.20 -26.11 -52.35
CA ILE A 622 -31.47 -25.46 -53.64
C ILE A 622 -32.00 -26.54 -54.60
N LEU A 623 -33.33 -26.64 -54.74
CA LEU A 623 -33.96 -27.37 -55.83
C LEU A 623 -33.75 -26.56 -57.13
N ARG A 624 -33.01 -27.14 -58.08
CA ARG A 624 -32.88 -26.59 -59.44
C ARG A 624 -34.03 -27.04 -60.33
#